data_AF-A0A5Q2QGG8-F1
#
_entry.id   AF-A0A5Q2QGG8-F1
#
_cell.length_a   1.000
_cell.length_b   1.000
_cell.length_c   1.000
_cell.angle_alpha   90.00
_cell.angle_beta   90.00
_cell.angle_gamma   90.00
#
_symmetry.space_group_name_H-M   'P 1'
#
loop_
_entity.id
_entity.type
_entity.pdbx_description
1 polymer ?
#
loop_
_entity_poly.entity_id
_entity_poly.type
_entity_poly.pdbx_seq_one_letter_code
_entity_poly.pdbx_strand_id
1 'polypeptide(L)'
;MTDTLTLTEQLAQWNRRATAPMHALNRSMGNSEGWATTLVAACADPKTQSAASWLLLQHLAADDAVLSGADSSALIGHLTMLSAWDAQLHALQILPKLVIAADKADAVNSFVMPLLASNRKLVRAWANYGLAMVAAQHDRFKAGALTTLGEALERETTGSVRVRVKRGIALLTS
;
A
#
# COMPACT_ATOMS: atom_id res chain seq x y z
N MET A 1 36.18 -10.87 10.16
CA MET A 1 35.03 -11.34 9.38
C MET A 1 33.93 -10.32 9.59
N THR A 2 33.55 -9.57 8.56
CA THR A 2 32.37 -8.70 8.62
C THR A 2 31.17 -9.61 8.42
N ASP A 3 30.43 -9.90 9.49
CA ASP A 3 29.18 -10.64 9.36
C ASP A 3 28.25 -9.86 8.43
N THR A 4 27.98 -10.45 7.27
CA THR A 4 27.02 -9.89 6.32
C THR A 4 25.64 -10.23 6.85
N LEU A 5 24.88 -9.20 7.25
CA LEU A 5 23.50 -9.37 7.72
C LEU A 5 22.65 -10.07 6.65
N THR A 6 21.79 -11.00 7.08
CA THR A 6 20.75 -11.56 6.24
C THR A 6 19.77 -10.48 5.79
N LEU A 7 19.02 -10.71 4.71
CA LEU A 7 18.00 -9.76 4.25
C LEU A 7 17.01 -9.40 5.36
N THR A 8 16.50 -10.39 6.09
CA THR A 8 15.56 -10.18 7.21
C THR A 8 16.15 -9.27 8.28
N GLU A 9 17.42 -9.47 8.65
CA GLU A 9 18.11 -8.60 9.61
C GLU A 9 18.30 -7.18 9.07
N GLN A 10 18.68 -7.03 7.79
CA GLN A 10 18.80 -5.72 7.16
C GLN A 10 17.47 -4.96 7.15
N LEU A 11 16.36 -5.63 6.84
CA LEU A 11 15.02 -5.05 6.88
C LEU A 11 14.61 -4.69 8.31
N ALA A 12 14.86 -5.58 9.27
CA ALA A 12 14.48 -5.39 10.68
C ALA A 12 15.27 -4.29 11.38
N GLN A 13 16.52 -4.03 10.96
CA GLN A 13 17.36 -2.96 11.52
C GLN A 13 17.05 -1.57 10.96
N TRP A 14 16.19 -1.47 9.94
CA TRP A 14 15.91 -0.18 9.32
C TRP A 14 15.17 0.77 10.26
N ASN A 15 15.81 1.89 10.60
CA ASN A 15 15.29 2.89 11.53
C ASN A 15 14.26 3.87 10.93
N ARG A 16 13.74 3.60 9.72
CA ARG A 16 12.76 4.44 8.98
C ARG A 16 13.25 5.86 8.64
N ARG A 17 14.55 6.13 8.74
CA ARG A 17 15.15 7.44 8.45
C ARG A 17 16.25 7.35 7.41
N ALA A 18 17.18 6.41 7.57
CA ALA A 18 18.28 6.24 6.63
C ALA A 18 17.80 5.46 5.40
N THR A 19 17.46 6.15 4.31
CA THR A 19 16.99 5.51 3.07
C THR A 19 18.13 5.03 2.18
N ALA A 20 19.35 5.57 2.35
CA ALA A 20 20.50 5.21 1.52
C ALA A 20 20.84 3.70 1.53
N PRO A 21 20.86 3.00 2.69
CA PRO A 21 21.04 1.55 2.71
C PRO A 21 19.94 0.79 1.99
N MET A 22 18.68 1.22 2.13
CA MET A 22 17.54 0.59 1.47
C MET A 22 17.57 0.82 -0.05
N HIS A 23 17.96 2.02 -0.50
CA HIS A 23 18.18 2.27 -1.94
C HIS A 23 19.34 1.44 -2.50
N ALA A 24 20.42 1.26 -1.73
CA ALA A 24 21.53 0.40 -2.14
C ALA A 24 21.07 -1.06 -2.29
N LEU A 25 20.31 -1.56 -1.31
CA LEU A 25 19.70 -2.88 -1.35
C LEU A 25 18.76 -3.06 -2.55
N ASN A 26 17.89 -2.07 -2.81
CA ASN A 26 16.99 -2.12 -3.96
C ASN A 26 17.74 -2.05 -5.30
N ARG A 27 18.87 -1.35 -5.40
CA ARG A 27 19.67 -1.35 -6.63
C ARG A 27 20.39 -2.67 -6.85
N SER A 28 20.86 -3.32 -5.78
CA SER A 28 21.58 -4.60 -5.90
C SER A 28 20.65 -5.77 -6.18
N MET A 29 19.46 -5.78 -5.56
CA MET A 29 18.50 -6.90 -5.64
C MET A 29 17.30 -6.60 -6.54
N GLY A 30 17.05 -5.35 -6.91
CA GLY A 30 15.80 -4.95 -7.58
C GLY A 30 15.54 -5.61 -8.93
N ASN A 31 16.59 -6.09 -9.59
CA ASN A 31 16.49 -6.80 -10.87
C ASN A 31 16.55 -8.33 -10.72
N SER A 32 16.69 -8.85 -9.48
CA SER A 32 16.69 -10.29 -9.27
C SER A 32 15.27 -10.84 -9.42
N GLU A 33 15.15 -11.99 -10.07
CA GLU A 33 13.89 -12.73 -10.14
C GLU A 33 13.35 -13.00 -8.72
N GLY A 34 12.04 -12.80 -8.52
CA GLY A 34 11.40 -13.03 -7.22
C GLY A 34 11.65 -11.94 -6.17
N TRP A 35 12.26 -10.80 -6.52
CA TRP A 35 12.45 -9.70 -5.56
C TRP A 35 11.13 -9.16 -5.01
N ALA A 36 10.14 -8.90 -5.88
CA ALA A 36 8.82 -8.48 -5.45
C ALA A 36 8.16 -9.52 -4.52
N THR A 37 8.21 -10.81 -4.88
CA THR A 37 7.70 -11.91 -4.06
C THR A 37 8.37 -11.96 -2.68
N THR A 38 9.68 -11.75 -2.63
CA THR A 38 10.44 -11.71 -1.37
C THR A 38 9.99 -10.56 -0.48
N LEU A 39 9.80 -9.37 -1.04
CA LEU A 39 9.31 -8.21 -0.31
C LEU A 39 7.85 -8.39 0.15
N VAL A 40 7.00 -8.99 -0.67
CA VAL A 40 5.61 -9.30 -0.30
C VAL A 40 5.55 -10.27 0.88
N ALA A 41 6.38 -11.31 0.89
CA ALA A 41 6.48 -12.22 2.03
C ALA A 41 6.96 -11.49 3.30
N ALA A 42 7.98 -10.62 3.17
CA ALA A 42 8.51 -9.85 4.28
C ALA A 42 7.54 -8.78 4.83
N CYS A 43 6.46 -8.44 4.11
CA CYS A 43 5.40 -7.58 4.64
C CYS A 43 4.58 -8.25 5.76
N ALA A 44 4.57 -9.57 5.87
CA ALA A 44 3.79 -10.29 6.88
C ALA A 44 4.39 -10.22 8.30
N ASP A 45 5.70 -9.98 8.43
CA ASP A 45 6.38 -9.92 9.73
C ASP A 45 6.38 -8.47 10.28
N PRO A 46 5.85 -8.23 11.49
CA PRO A 46 5.85 -6.92 12.13
C PRO A 46 7.23 -6.23 12.24
N LYS A 47 8.32 -7.01 12.29
CA LYS A 47 9.69 -6.51 12.37
C LYS A 47 10.20 -5.97 11.03
N THR A 48 9.70 -6.49 9.91
CA THR A 48 10.19 -6.14 8.57
C THR A 48 9.19 -5.37 7.74
N GLN A 49 7.90 -5.38 8.10
CA GLN A 49 6.79 -4.80 7.33
C GLN A 49 7.04 -3.36 6.86
N SER A 50 7.64 -2.50 7.70
CA SER A 50 7.91 -1.09 7.34
C SER A 50 8.93 -1.00 6.22
N ALA A 51 10.06 -1.73 6.33
CA ALA A 51 11.12 -1.72 5.33
C ALA A 51 10.70 -2.43 4.04
N ALA A 52 10.07 -3.60 4.18
CA ALA A 52 9.61 -4.41 3.06
C ALA A 52 8.60 -3.66 2.19
N SER A 53 7.57 -3.07 2.81
CA SER A 53 6.54 -2.31 2.08
C SER A 53 7.09 -1.03 1.45
N TRP A 54 8.07 -0.38 2.09
CA TRP A 54 8.74 0.78 1.50
C TRP A 54 9.54 0.39 0.27
N LEU A 55 10.36 -0.66 0.36
CA LEU A 55 11.12 -1.18 -0.79
C LEU A 55 10.21 -1.63 -1.92
N LEU A 56 9.09 -2.28 -1.58
CA LEU A 56 8.11 -2.72 -2.57
C LEU A 56 7.50 -1.53 -3.29
N LEU A 57 7.09 -0.49 -2.56
CA LEU A 57 6.62 0.76 -3.15
C LEU A 57 7.68 1.39 -4.06
N GLN A 58 8.95 1.39 -3.65
CA GLN A 58 10.05 1.93 -4.48
C GLN A 58 10.33 1.07 -5.72
N HIS A 59 10.23 -0.24 -5.61
CA HIS A 59 10.39 -1.17 -6.73
C HIS A 59 9.30 -0.98 -7.79
N LEU A 60 8.10 -0.58 -7.37
CA LEU A 60 6.96 -0.33 -8.25
C LEU A 60 6.79 1.14 -8.68
N ALA A 61 7.81 1.96 -8.44
CA ALA A 61 7.71 3.40 -8.69
C ALA A 61 7.61 3.78 -10.17
N ALA A 62 8.01 2.89 -11.09
CA ALA A 62 7.82 3.09 -12.52
C ALA A 62 6.33 3.04 -12.89
N ASP A 63 5.89 3.86 -13.84
CA ASP A 63 4.46 4.03 -14.15
C ASP A 63 3.80 2.75 -14.66
N ASP A 64 4.52 1.91 -15.40
CA ASP A 64 4.09 0.63 -15.97
C ASP A 64 4.26 -0.57 -15.03
N ALA A 65 5.01 -0.43 -13.94
CA ALA A 65 5.22 -1.50 -12.98
C ALA A 65 3.91 -1.88 -12.26
N VAL A 66 3.58 -3.17 -12.26
CA VAL A 66 2.42 -3.77 -11.58
C VAL A 66 2.86 -5.05 -10.88
N LEU A 67 2.22 -5.40 -9.75
CA LEU A 67 2.44 -6.71 -9.14
C LEU A 67 1.82 -7.80 -10.02
N SER A 68 2.47 -8.95 -10.05
CA SER A 68 1.85 -10.16 -10.59
C SER A 68 0.53 -10.46 -9.84
N GLY A 69 -0.37 -11.23 -10.45
CA GLY A 69 -1.60 -11.64 -9.77
C GLY A 69 -1.35 -12.47 -8.51
N ALA A 70 -0.31 -13.31 -8.53
CA ALA A 70 0.11 -14.12 -7.38
C ALA A 70 0.64 -13.24 -6.24
N ASP A 71 1.54 -12.31 -6.54
CA ASP A 71 2.09 -11.38 -5.53
C ASP A 71 1.02 -10.42 -5.02
N SER A 72 0.11 -9.95 -5.88
CA SER A 72 -1.04 -9.12 -5.48
C SER A 72 -1.91 -9.87 -4.48
N SER A 73 -2.27 -11.12 -4.78
CA SER A 73 -3.07 -11.98 -3.91
C SER A 73 -2.38 -12.21 -2.56
N ALA A 74 -1.07 -12.48 -2.57
CA ALA A 74 -0.27 -12.67 -1.36
C ALA A 74 -0.21 -11.38 -0.51
N LEU A 75 0.07 -10.22 -1.12
CA LEU A 75 0.09 -8.94 -0.40
C LEU A 75 -1.28 -8.61 0.19
N ILE A 76 -2.36 -8.86 -0.54
CA ILE A 76 -3.73 -8.67 -0.03
C ILE A 76 -3.99 -9.57 1.18
N GLY A 77 -3.51 -10.82 1.14
CA GLY A 77 -3.56 -11.74 2.27
C GLY A 77 -2.83 -11.24 3.52
N HIS A 78 -1.82 -10.37 3.36
CA HIS A 78 -1.05 -9.79 4.48
C HIS A 78 -1.61 -8.48 5.02
N LEU A 79 -2.58 -7.83 4.35
CA LEU A 79 -3.04 -6.48 4.73
C LEU A 79 -3.52 -6.38 6.18
N THR A 80 -4.20 -7.41 6.69
CA THR A 80 -4.70 -7.44 8.08
C THR A 80 -3.59 -7.59 9.11
N MET A 81 -2.40 -8.02 8.72
CA MET A 81 -1.23 -8.15 9.59
C MET A 81 -0.45 -6.82 9.71
N LEU A 82 -0.70 -5.88 8.79
CA LEU A 82 0.00 -4.59 8.76
C LEU A 82 -0.40 -3.72 9.95
N SER A 83 0.48 -3.64 10.93
CA SER A 83 0.27 -2.93 12.20
C SER A 83 1.04 -1.61 12.29
N ALA A 84 2.15 -1.49 11.57
CA ALA A 84 2.90 -0.24 11.52
C ALA A 84 2.23 0.74 10.56
N TRP A 85 2.04 1.99 11.01
CA TRP A 85 1.31 2.99 10.23
C TRP A 85 1.96 3.33 8.89
N ASP A 86 3.28 3.25 8.81
CA ASP A 86 4.05 3.48 7.58
C ASP A 86 3.86 2.33 6.61
N ALA A 87 3.87 1.09 7.09
CA ALA A 87 3.53 -0.08 6.28
C ALA A 87 2.11 -0.02 5.73
N GLN A 88 1.14 0.39 6.56
CA GLN A 88 -0.24 0.63 6.10
C GLN A 88 -0.30 1.72 5.02
N LEU A 89 0.43 2.83 5.22
CA LEU A 89 0.53 3.90 4.22
C LEU A 89 1.10 3.38 2.89
N HIS A 90 2.22 2.65 2.93
CA HIS A 90 2.85 2.10 1.72
C HIS A 90 1.91 1.11 1.02
N ALA A 91 1.22 0.24 1.76
CA ALA A 91 0.24 -0.67 1.17
C ALA A 91 -0.89 0.08 0.45
N LEU A 92 -1.43 1.15 1.07
CA LEU A 92 -2.43 2.01 0.42
C LEU A 92 -1.88 2.69 -0.84
N GLN A 93 -0.59 3.06 -0.85
CA GLN A 93 0.09 3.66 -2.00
C GLN A 93 0.36 2.66 -3.12
N ILE A 94 0.50 1.38 -2.79
CA ILE A 94 0.72 0.27 -3.72
C ILE A 94 -0.59 -0.18 -4.37
N LEU A 95 -1.77 0.04 -3.77
CA LEU A 95 -3.07 -0.38 -4.32
C LEU A 95 -3.28 -0.10 -5.83
N PRO A 96 -2.88 1.07 -6.39
CA PRO A 96 -3.02 1.32 -7.84
C PRO A 96 -2.20 0.38 -8.73
N LYS A 97 -1.24 -0.35 -8.15
CA LYS A 97 -0.34 -1.30 -8.82
C LYS A 97 -0.77 -2.75 -8.62
N LEU A 98 -1.93 -3.00 -7.99
CA LEU A 98 -2.45 -4.33 -7.71
C LEU A 98 -3.60 -4.70 -8.66
N VAL A 99 -3.62 -5.97 -9.03
CA VAL A 99 -4.81 -6.62 -9.58
C VAL A 99 -5.59 -7.23 -8.42
N ILE A 100 -6.80 -6.74 -8.16
CA ILE A 100 -7.65 -7.21 -7.07
C ILE A 100 -8.61 -8.25 -7.65
N ALA A 101 -8.42 -9.51 -7.27
CA ALA A 101 -9.35 -10.57 -7.64
C ALA A 101 -10.69 -10.40 -6.89
N ALA A 102 -11.79 -10.83 -7.49
CA ALA A 102 -13.14 -10.62 -6.94
C ALA A 102 -13.31 -11.20 -5.52
N ASP A 103 -12.68 -12.35 -5.24
CA ASP A 103 -12.67 -13.03 -3.93
C ASP A 103 -11.78 -12.33 -2.88
N LYS A 104 -10.92 -11.39 -3.32
CA LYS A 104 -10.04 -10.58 -2.47
C LYS A 104 -10.55 -9.17 -2.22
N ALA A 105 -11.56 -8.72 -2.98
CA ALA A 105 -12.06 -7.36 -2.91
C ALA A 105 -12.57 -6.96 -1.51
N ASP A 106 -13.26 -7.87 -0.82
CA ASP A 106 -13.70 -7.62 0.56
C ASP A 106 -12.52 -7.45 1.52
N ALA A 107 -11.44 -8.22 1.36
CA ALA A 107 -10.25 -8.12 2.21
C ALA A 107 -9.59 -6.73 2.08
N VAL A 108 -9.48 -6.21 0.85
CA VAL A 108 -8.96 -4.86 0.62
C VAL A 108 -9.92 -3.81 1.21
N ASN A 109 -11.22 -3.96 1.01
CA ASN A 109 -12.20 -3.04 1.58
C ASN A 109 -12.15 -3.02 3.12
N SER A 110 -12.10 -4.20 3.76
CA SER A 110 -11.97 -4.33 5.22
C SER A 110 -10.68 -3.74 5.77
N PHE A 111 -9.58 -3.77 5.00
CA PHE A 111 -8.34 -3.07 5.36
C PHE A 111 -8.47 -1.54 5.24
N VAL A 112 -9.10 -1.05 4.17
CA VAL A 112 -9.21 0.40 3.88
C VAL A 112 -10.18 1.11 4.84
N MET A 113 -11.35 0.53 5.09
CA MET A 113 -12.44 1.16 5.86
C MET A 113 -12.01 1.76 7.21
N PRO A 114 -11.32 1.03 8.11
CA PRO A 114 -10.89 1.61 9.39
C PRO A 114 -9.86 2.73 9.23
N LEU A 115 -9.08 2.73 8.15
CA LEU A 115 -8.03 3.73 7.90
C LEU A 115 -8.59 5.09 7.43
N LEU A 116 -9.86 5.14 7.01
CA LEU A 116 -10.58 6.39 6.69
C LEU A 116 -10.68 7.33 7.91
N ALA A 117 -10.66 6.79 9.13
CA ALA A 117 -10.71 7.55 10.38
C ALA A 117 -9.33 7.77 11.01
N SER A 118 -8.23 7.41 10.33
CA SER A 118 -6.88 7.51 10.91
C SER A 118 -6.52 8.94 11.29
N ASN A 119 -5.95 9.15 12.48
CA ASN A 119 -5.37 10.44 12.89
C ASN A 119 -4.17 10.85 12.02
N ARG A 120 -3.57 9.91 11.28
CA ARG A 120 -2.45 10.18 10.38
C ARG A 120 -2.98 10.65 9.04
N LYS A 121 -2.87 11.96 8.79
CA LYS A 121 -3.39 12.62 7.57
C LYS A 121 -3.02 11.94 6.26
N LEU A 122 -1.80 11.41 6.13
CA LEU A 122 -1.37 10.73 4.89
C LEU A 122 -2.02 9.36 4.74
N VAL A 123 -2.13 8.59 5.82
CA VAL A 123 -2.85 7.31 5.83
C VAL A 123 -4.31 7.56 5.45
N ARG A 124 -4.96 8.53 6.09
CA ARG A 124 -6.35 8.89 5.80
C ARG A 124 -6.55 9.36 4.35
N ALA A 125 -5.64 10.17 3.82
CA ALA A 125 -5.68 10.62 2.42
C ALA A 125 -5.63 9.44 1.45
N TRP A 126 -4.71 8.51 1.67
CA TRP A 126 -4.56 7.35 0.81
C TRP A 126 -5.63 6.28 1.05
N ALA A 127 -6.22 6.18 2.25
CA ALA A 127 -7.36 5.31 2.51
C ALA A 127 -8.58 5.75 1.69
N ASN A 128 -8.87 7.05 1.63
CA ASN A 128 -9.93 7.57 0.77
C ASN A 128 -9.69 7.21 -0.71
N TYR A 129 -8.45 7.37 -1.19
CA TYR A 129 -8.13 6.98 -2.56
C TYR A 129 -8.19 5.46 -2.77
N GLY A 130 -7.77 4.67 -1.78
CA GLY A 130 -7.85 3.21 -1.78
C GLY A 130 -9.28 2.70 -1.87
N LEU A 131 -10.23 3.37 -1.21
CA LEU A 131 -11.66 3.04 -1.32
C LEU A 131 -12.14 3.16 -2.78
N ALA A 132 -11.71 4.22 -3.46
CA ALA A 132 -11.99 4.39 -4.89
C ALA A 132 -11.28 3.33 -5.75
N MET A 133 -10.06 2.92 -5.41
CA MET A 133 -9.35 1.85 -6.16
C MET A 133 -10.11 0.52 -6.14
N VAL A 134 -10.60 0.11 -4.96
CA VAL A 134 -11.39 -1.12 -4.84
C VAL A 134 -12.69 -1.01 -5.65
N ALA A 135 -13.37 0.12 -5.53
CA ALA A 135 -14.62 0.39 -6.25
C ALA A 135 -14.45 0.49 -7.77
N ALA A 136 -13.30 0.97 -8.26
CA ALA A 136 -13.01 1.05 -9.69
C ALA A 136 -12.76 -0.33 -10.33
N GLN A 137 -12.25 -1.30 -9.57
CA GLN A 137 -12.07 -2.68 -10.04
C GLN A 137 -13.32 -3.55 -9.79
N HIS A 138 -14.21 -3.13 -8.88
CA HIS A 138 -15.38 -3.91 -8.47
C HIS A 138 -16.62 -3.04 -8.23
N ASP A 139 -17.49 -2.98 -9.23
CA ASP A 139 -18.68 -2.10 -9.27
C ASP A 139 -19.59 -2.20 -8.05
N ARG A 140 -19.65 -3.36 -7.37
CA ARG A 140 -20.47 -3.53 -6.15
C ARG A 140 -20.12 -2.56 -5.02
N PHE A 141 -18.90 -2.02 -5.00
CA PHE A 141 -18.49 -1.02 -3.99
C PHE A 141 -18.71 0.43 -4.45
N LYS A 142 -19.00 0.67 -5.73
CA LYS A 142 -19.00 2.01 -6.34
C LYS A 142 -19.99 2.98 -5.69
N ALA A 143 -21.23 2.55 -5.48
CA ALA A 143 -22.25 3.38 -4.83
C ALA A 143 -21.85 3.78 -3.39
N GLY A 144 -21.42 2.80 -2.59
CA GLY A 144 -20.96 3.06 -1.21
C GLY A 144 -19.73 3.96 -1.15
N ALA A 145 -18.74 3.70 -2.02
CA ALA A 145 -17.53 4.51 -2.11
C ALA A 145 -17.83 5.97 -2.48
N LEU A 146 -18.73 6.22 -3.44
CA LEU A 146 -19.13 7.59 -3.81
C LEU A 146 -19.82 8.32 -2.65
N THR A 147 -20.72 7.65 -1.93
CA THR A 147 -21.35 8.23 -0.72
C THR A 147 -20.31 8.60 0.32
N THR A 148 -19.43 7.65 0.69
CA THR A 148 -18.38 7.89 1.70
C THR A 148 -17.42 9.01 1.28
N LEU A 149 -17.01 9.06 0.01
CA LEU A 149 -16.12 10.10 -0.50
C LEU A 149 -16.81 11.46 -0.56
N GLY A 150 -18.10 11.51 -0.91
CA GLY A 150 -18.90 12.73 -0.89
C GLY A 150 -18.94 13.34 0.51
N GLU A 151 -19.28 12.54 1.51
CA GLU A 151 -19.28 12.99 2.92
C GLU A 151 -17.88 13.40 3.39
N ALA A 152 -16.84 12.67 2.98
CA ALA A 152 -15.46 13.02 3.32
C ALA A 152 -15.07 14.37 2.71
N LEU A 153 -15.53 14.69 1.49
CA LEU A 153 -15.24 15.96 0.83
C LEU A 153 -15.88 17.15 1.55
N GLU A 154 -17.07 16.97 2.12
CA GLU A 154 -17.79 17.98 2.90
C GLU A 154 -17.11 18.25 4.24
N ARG A 155 -16.72 17.19 4.97
CA ARG A 155 -16.22 17.29 6.34
C ARG A 155 -14.72 17.57 6.45
N GLU A 156 -13.91 17.10 5.50
CA GLU A 156 -12.46 17.19 5.62
C GLU A 156 -11.92 18.58 5.28
N THR A 157 -11.04 19.09 6.14
CA THR A 157 -10.39 20.40 5.98
C THR A 157 -8.95 20.29 5.51
N THR A 158 -8.32 19.11 5.66
CA THR A 158 -6.92 18.87 5.28
C THR A 158 -6.77 18.79 3.75
N GLY A 159 -6.02 19.73 3.17
CA GLY A 159 -5.84 19.83 1.71
C GLY A 159 -5.35 18.53 1.04
N SER A 160 -4.37 17.83 1.61
CA SER A 160 -3.84 16.58 1.04
C SER A 160 -4.88 15.46 1.00
N VAL A 161 -5.78 15.40 1.99
CA VAL A 161 -6.87 14.42 2.03
C VAL A 161 -7.93 14.80 1.00
N ARG A 162 -8.37 16.07 0.96
CA ARG A 162 -9.36 16.56 -0.01
C ARG A 162 -8.93 16.31 -1.47
N VAL A 163 -7.65 16.52 -1.80
CA VAL A 163 -7.12 16.23 -3.14
C VAL A 163 -7.30 14.75 -3.50
N ARG A 164 -7.02 13.84 -2.57
CA ARG A 164 -7.18 12.40 -2.79
C ARG A 164 -8.64 11.97 -2.87
N VAL A 165 -9.52 12.55 -2.05
CA VAL A 165 -10.97 12.35 -2.14
C VAL A 165 -11.48 12.77 -3.52
N LYS A 166 -11.14 13.97 -3.99
CA LYS A 166 -11.52 14.46 -5.32
C LYS A 166 -11.02 13.55 -6.45
N ARG A 167 -9.77 13.07 -6.36
CA ARG A 167 -9.22 12.09 -7.32
C ARG A 167 -9.98 10.78 -7.29
N GLY A 168 -10.35 10.29 -6.11
CA GLY A 168 -11.16 9.08 -5.96
C GLY A 168 -12.54 9.22 -6.58
N ILE A 169 -13.22 10.35 -6.36
CA ILE A 169 -14.52 10.64 -7.00
C ILE A 169 -14.35 10.67 -8.53
N ALA A 170 -13.36 11.43 -9.02
CA ALA A 170 -13.11 11.56 -10.45
C ALA A 170 -12.88 10.20 -11.14
N LEU A 171 -12.12 9.31 -10.50
CA LEU A 171 -11.90 7.94 -10.99
C LEU A 171 -13.19 7.13 -11.12
N LEU A 172 -14.13 7.28 -10.19
CA LEU A 172 -15.38 6.52 -10.22
C LEU A 172 -16.41 7.10 -11.18
N THR A 173 -16.22 8.35 -11.62
CA THR A 173 -17.16 9.07 -12.51
C THR A 173 -16.64 9.27 -13.93
N SER A 174 -15.37 8.95 -14.20
CA SER A 174 -14.79 8.90 -15.55
C SER A 174 -15.28 7.67 -16.30
#